data_AF-A0A1B8E8T8-F1
#
_entry.id   AF-A0A1B8E8T8-F1
#
_cell.length_a   1.000
_cell.length_b   1.000
_cell.length_c   1.000
_cell.angle_alpha   90.00
_cell.angle_beta   90.00
_cell.angle_gamma   90.00
#
_symmetry.space_group_name_H-M   'P 1'
#
loop_
_entity.id
_entity.type
_entity.pdbx_description
1 polymer ?
#
loop_
_entity_poly.entity_id
_entity_poly.type
_entity_poly.pdbx_seq_one_letter_code
_entity_poly.pdbx_strand_id
1 'polypeptide(L)'
;MATPTSVRYSDGKPQTDKSPNFSWEYPLPENRFWSGLPFVVGRNFLSNFSAEEIEHLPIDPNSTLGKDKKLELLLDLLKRRLAEKDLAAAPETYYDFDFAGWDKLWLGIFTMQDELGYPEAEQTTRMMCDRRKNKSNLSHFHTLAGILVAKGEYVEGEEMERKVKYWLEERLGKDSPQALGASRIIIKAVWKQGLERRREAEELVDDTRQIIRQMGNGQFGVYQQMERDMFENLVEGLQKGE
;
A
#
# COMPACT_ATOMS: atom_id res chain seq x y z
N MET A 1 16.11 -23.56 15.09
CA MET A 1 14.64 -23.77 15.04
C MET A 1 13.99 -22.65 15.83
N ALA A 2 13.60 -21.57 15.16
CA ALA A 2 12.94 -20.44 15.80
C ALA A 2 11.43 -20.73 15.88
N THR A 3 10.89 -20.69 17.09
CA THR A 3 9.47 -20.77 17.39
C THR A 3 8.71 -19.65 16.66
N PRO A 4 7.53 -19.92 16.07
CA PRO A 4 6.75 -18.88 15.42
C PRO A 4 6.23 -17.92 16.50
N THR A 5 6.78 -16.71 16.54
CA THR A 5 6.35 -15.67 17.49
C THR A 5 5.02 -15.10 16.99
N SER A 6 4.00 -15.22 17.83
CA SER A 6 2.59 -14.89 17.56
C SER A 6 2.34 -13.38 17.51
N VAL A 7 2.97 -12.65 16.59
CA VAL A 7 2.89 -11.18 16.52
C VAL A 7 2.70 -10.73 15.07
N ARG A 8 1.64 -9.95 14.81
CA ARG A 8 1.19 -9.48 13.48
C ARG A 8 1.86 -8.16 13.04
N TYR A 9 2.39 -7.37 13.98
CA TYR A 9 2.92 -6.02 13.75
C TYR A 9 4.23 -5.77 14.53
N SER A 10 5.12 -4.89 14.03
CA SER A 10 6.34 -4.43 14.77
C SER A 10 6.02 -3.45 15.91
N ASP A 11 4.89 -3.64 16.59
CA ASP A 11 4.49 -2.87 17.77
C ASP A 11 4.72 -3.63 19.09
N GLY A 12 5.27 -4.85 19.01
CA GLY A 12 5.58 -5.70 20.15
C GLY A 12 4.33 -6.21 20.90
N LYS A 13 3.13 -6.09 20.31
CA LYS A 13 1.90 -6.58 20.94
C LYS A 13 1.63 -8.02 20.50
N PRO A 14 1.56 -8.99 21.43
CA PRO A 14 1.15 -10.35 21.09
C PRO A 14 -0.22 -10.34 20.40
N GLN A 15 -0.39 -11.23 19.41
CA GLN A 15 -1.66 -11.48 18.74
C GLN A 15 -2.66 -11.98 19.80
N THR A 16 -3.47 -11.06 20.34
CA THR A 16 -4.45 -11.37 21.40
C THR A 16 -5.74 -11.96 20.85
N ASP A 17 -5.91 -11.98 19.53
CA ASP A 17 -7.16 -12.40 18.89
C ASP A 17 -6.95 -13.56 17.92
N LYS A 18 -7.88 -14.51 17.95
CA LYS A 18 -7.98 -15.68 17.05
C LYS A 18 -8.40 -15.28 15.63
N SER A 19 -8.12 -14.05 15.23
CA SER A 19 -8.39 -13.53 13.90
C SER A 19 -7.67 -14.40 12.86
N PRO A 20 -8.33 -14.76 11.75
CA PRO A 20 -7.72 -15.58 10.71
C PRO A 20 -6.49 -14.86 10.12
N ASN A 21 -5.38 -15.59 9.99
CA ASN A 21 -4.20 -15.07 9.30
C ASN A 21 -4.49 -15.04 7.80
N PHE A 22 -4.29 -13.87 7.19
CA PHE A 22 -4.47 -13.70 5.75
C PHE A 22 -3.15 -13.86 5.01
N SER A 23 -3.19 -14.35 3.77
CA SER A 23 -1.98 -14.63 2.96
C SER A 23 -1.13 -13.40 2.65
N TRP A 24 -1.64 -12.19 2.87
CA TRP A 24 -0.91 -10.94 2.70
C TRP A 24 -0.18 -10.45 3.96
N GLU A 25 -0.31 -11.13 5.09
CA GLU A 25 0.26 -10.76 6.38
C GLU A 25 1.67 -11.35 6.52
N TYR A 26 2.69 -10.51 6.38
CA TYR A 26 4.09 -10.89 6.45
C TYR A 26 4.67 -10.50 7.82
N PRO A 27 5.27 -11.43 8.59
CA PRO A 27 5.82 -11.11 9.90
C PRO A 27 7.05 -10.19 9.76
N LEU A 28 7.10 -9.15 10.60
CA LEU A 28 8.23 -8.22 10.64
C LEU A 28 9.14 -8.52 11.83
N PRO A 29 10.47 -8.35 11.71
CA PRO A 29 11.37 -8.56 12.84
C PRO A 29 11.06 -7.60 13.99
N GLU A 30 11.02 -8.13 15.21
CA GLU A 30 10.76 -7.36 16.42
C GLU A 30 12.07 -6.79 16.96
N ASN A 31 12.46 -5.60 16.47
CA ASN A 31 13.63 -4.89 16.96
C ASN A 31 13.51 -3.37 16.77
N ARG A 32 14.48 -2.62 17.32
CA ARG A 32 14.47 -1.16 17.34
C ARG A 32 14.55 -0.55 15.93
N PHE A 33 15.17 -1.24 14.98
CA PHE A 33 15.24 -0.77 13.60
C PHE A 33 13.84 -0.73 12.95
N TRP A 34 13.08 -1.83 13.02
CA TRP A 34 11.75 -1.88 12.40
C TRP A 34 10.68 -1.14 13.21
N SER A 35 10.90 -0.98 14.52
CA SER A 35 10.02 -0.18 15.37
C SER A 35 9.88 1.26 14.86
N GLY A 36 8.63 1.72 14.78
CA GLY A 36 8.26 3.05 14.31
C GLY A 36 8.17 3.20 12.78
N LEU A 37 8.48 2.16 12.00
CA LEU A 37 8.19 2.14 10.56
C LEU A 37 6.76 1.61 10.31
N PRO A 38 6.04 2.14 9.31
CA PRO A 38 4.78 1.56 8.87
C PRO A 38 4.94 0.09 8.48
N PHE A 39 3.95 -0.74 8.77
CA PHE A 39 3.99 -2.17 8.45
C PHE A 39 4.30 -2.43 6.95
N VAL A 40 3.70 -1.65 6.07
CA VAL A 40 3.85 -1.79 4.60
C VAL A 40 5.29 -1.57 4.16
N VAL A 41 6.03 -0.67 4.82
CA VAL A 41 7.47 -0.44 4.56
C VAL A 41 8.26 -1.73 4.80
N GLY A 42 8.11 -2.32 5.99
CA GLY A 42 8.82 -3.55 6.34
C GLY A 42 8.45 -4.71 5.42
N ARG A 43 7.15 -4.90 5.17
CA ARG A 43 6.64 -5.98 4.32
C ARG A 43 7.18 -5.88 2.90
N ASN A 44 7.04 -4.72 2.27
CA ASN A 44 7.44 -4.54 0.89
C ASN A 44 8.96 -4.61 0.73
N PHE A 45 9.73 -4.16 1.72
CA PHE A 45 11.18 -4.36 1.73
C PHE A 45 11.57 -5.84 1.86
N LEU A 46 11.14 -6.50 2.95
CA LEU A 46 11.61 -7.86 3.29
C LEU A 46 11.13 -8.91 2.29
N SER A 47 9.98 -8.70 1.66
CA SER A 47 9.48 -9.61 0.61
C SER A 47 10.43 -9.76 -0.59
N ASN A 48 11.41 -8.87 -0.74
CA ASN A 48 12.41 -8.93 -1.80
C ASN A 48 13.59 -9.86 -1.49
N PHE A 49 13.71 -10.35 -0.25
CA PHE A 49 14.83 -11.15 0.24
C PHE A 49 14.37 -12.52 0.72
N SER A 50 15.24 -13.53 0.60
CA SER A 50 15.05 -14.83 1.25
C SER A 50 15.28 -14.69 2.77
N ALA A 51 14.85 -15.69 3.55
CA ALA A 51 15.10 -15.71 4.99
C ALA A 51 16.61 -15.65 5.32
N GLU A 52 17.43 -16.36 4.55
CA GLU A 52 18.89 -16.37 4.70
C GLU A 52 19.50 -15.00 4.35
N GLU A 53 19.04 -14.35 3.28
CA GLU A 53 19.50 -13.00 2.93
C GLU A 53 19.13 -11.98 4.02
N ILE A 54 17.95 -12.09 4.61
CA ILE A 54 17.47 -11.19 5.68
C ILE A 54 18.40 -11.22 6.90
N GLU A 55 18.91 -12.40 7.28
CA GLU A 55 19.86 -12.56 8.40
C GLU A 55 21.20 -11.86 8.16
N HIS A 56 21.57 -11.64 6.90
CA HIS A 56 22.85 -11.05 6.49
C HIS A 56 22.74 -9.61 5.98
N LEU A 57 21.54 -9.01 6.04
CA LEU A 57 21.37 -7.61 5.67
C LEU A 57 22.22 -6.71 6.58
N PRO A 58 22.83 -5.64 6.04
CA PRO A 58 23.63 -4.69 6.83
C PRO A 58 22.72 -3.72 7.59
N ILE A 59 21.81 -4.25 8.39
CA ILE A 59 20.84 -3.53 9.21
C ILE A 59 21.16 -3.84 10.68
N ASP A 60 21.59 -2.81 11.43
CA ASP A 60 21.77 -2.94 12.87
C ASP A 60 20.40 -3.03 13.57
N PRO A 61 20.03 -4.17 14.19
CA PRO A 61 18.74 -4.34 14.85
C PRO A 61 18.55 -3.38 16.04
N ASN A 62 19.64 -2.85 16.60
CA ASN A 62 19.63 -1.91 17.72
C ASN A 62 19.79 -0.45 17.28
N SER A 63 19.75 -0.20 15.97
CA SER A 63 19.95 1.13 15.37
C SER A 63 19.05 2.19 16.01
N THR A 64 19.64 3.37 16.20
CA THR A 64 18.97 4.55 16.76
C THR A 64 18.59 5.58 15.69
N LEU A 65 18.76 5.22 14.41
CA LEU A 65 18.47 6.10 13.29
C LEU A 65 17.02 6.61 13.32
N GLY A 66 16.83 7.86 12.91
CA GLY A 66 15.50 8.42 12.66
C GLY A 66 14.79 7.73 11.48
N LYS A 67 13.46 7.89 11.39
CA LYS A 67 12.61 7.28 10.35
C LYS A 67 13.22 7.44 8.95
N ASP A 68 13.55 8.67 8.55
CA ASP A 68 14.03 8.98 7.20
C ASP A 68 15.37 8.30 6.91
N LYS A 69 16.29 8.25 7.88
CA LYS A 69 17.57 7.54 7.71
C LYS A 69 17.41 6.03 7.61
N LYS A 70 16.42 5.45 8.29
CA LYS A 70 16.06 4.05 8.10
C LYS A 70 15.52 3.83 6.68
N LEU A 71 14.60 4.68 6.21
CA LEU A 71 14.01 4.60 4.86
C LEU A 71 15.06 4.79 3.75
N GLU A 72 15.98 5.75 3.90
CA GLU A 72 17.09 5.98 2.97
C GLU A 72 17.98 4.73 2.86
N LEU A 73 18.31 4.10 3.99
CA LEU A 73 19.07 2.84 4.01
C LEU A 73 18.32 1.71 3.27
N LEU A 74 17.03 1.54 3.55
CA LEU A 74 16.21 0.51 2.89
C LEU A 74 16.10 0.77 1.38
N LEU A 75 15.90 2.02 0.97
CA LEU A 75 15.84 2.42 -0.44
C LEU A 75 17.15 2.11 -1.17
N ASP A 76 18.29 2.43 -0.57
CA ASP A 76 19.60 2.16 -1.13
C ASP A 76 19.86 0.65 -1.27
N LEU A 77 19.50 -0.15 -0.27
CA LEU A 77 19.59 -1.62 -0.35
C LEU A 77 18.74 -2.20 -1.49
N LEU A 78 17.52 -1.70 -1.68
CA LEU A 78 16.66 -2.14 -2.79
C LEU A 78 17.21 -1.72 -4.17
N LYS A 79 17.78 -0.52 -4.29
CA LYS A 79 18.41 -0.04 -5.53
C LYS A 79 19.64 -0.87 -5.89
N ARG A 80 20.49 -1.20 -4.91
CA ARG A 80 21.63 -2.11 -5.12
C ARG A 80 21.18 -3.48 -5.58
N ARG A 81 20.15 -4.03 -4.93
CA ARG A 81 19.55 -5.32 -5.32
C ARG A 81 18.99 -5.29 -6.75
N LEU A 82 18.36 -4.19 -7.17
CA LEU A 82 17.89 -4.05 -8.55
C LEU A 82 19.07 -4.15 -9.53
N ALA A 83 20.15 -3.41 -9.27
CA ALA A 83 21.35 -3.45 -10.10
C ALA A 83 21.99 -4.84 -10.15
N GLU A 84 22.05 -5.55 -9.02
CA GLU A 84 22.54 -6.94 -8.95
C GLU A 84 21.67 -7.90 -9.78
N LYS A 85 20.33 -7.76 -9.69
CA LYS A 85 19.39 -8.58 -10.45
C LYS A 85 19.45 -8.30 -11.96
N ASP A 86 19.57 -7.04 -12.35
CA ASP A 86 19.74 -6.66 -13.76
C ASP A 86 21.06 -7.19 -14.32
N LEU A 87 22.15 -7.10 -13.55
CA LEU A 87 23.44 -7.66 -13.96
C LEU A 87 23.39 -9.19 -14.11
N ALA A 88 22.72 -9.88 -13.17
CA ALA A 88 22.57 -11.33 -13.20
C ALA A 88 21.66 -11.83 -14.34
N ALA A 89 20.74 -10.99 -14.82
CA ALA A 89 19.83 -11.32 -15.92
C ALA A 89 20.46 -11.12 -17.32
N ALA A 90 21.68 -10.56 -17.40
CA ALA A 90 22.35 -10.30 -18.66
C ALA A 90 22.48 -11.57 -19.53
N PRO A 91 22.25 -11.49 -20.85
CA PRO A 91 22.10 -10.27 -21.66
C PRO A 91 20.69 -9.66 -21.68
N GLU A 92 19.71 -10.28 -21.04
CA GLU A 92 18.35 -9.73 -20.89
C GLU A 92 18.28 -8.78 -19.69
N THR A 93 17.08 -8.30 -19.34
CA THR A 93 16.86 -7.48 -18.14
C THR A 93 16.17 -8.26 -17.04
N TYR A 94 16.24 -7.80 -15.78
CA TYR A 94 15.50 -8.45 -14.70
C TYR A 94 13.99 -8.46 -14.97
N TYR A 95 13.47 -7.42 -15.63
CA TYR A 95 12.09 -7.33 -16.09
C TYR A 95 11.70 -8.45 -17.08
N ASP A 96 12.61 -8.81 -17.99
CA ASP A 96 12.36 -9.85 -18.99
C ASP A 96 12.37 -11.23 -18.32
N PHE A 97 13.42 -11.49 -17.54
CA PHE A 97 13.69 -12.76 -16.88
C PHE A 97 12.69 -13.10 -15.77
N ASP A 98 12.41 -12.16 -14.86
CA ASP A 98 11.52 -12.34 -13.71
C ASP A 98 10.72 -11.06 -13.44
N PHE A 99 9.65 -10.89 -14.22
CA PHE A 99 8.73 -9.76 -14.06
C PHE A 99 8.11 -9.68 -12.67
N ALA A 100 7.77 -10.82 -12.03
CA ALA A 100 7.10 -10.81 -10.74
C ALA A 100 8.03 -10.31 -9.63
N GLY A 101 9.30 -10.74 -9.66
CA GLY A 101 10.32 -10.22 -8.76
C GLY A 101 10.68 -8.76 -9.06
N TRP A 102 10.77 -8.38 -10.33
CA TRP A 102 10.98 -6.98 -10.75
C TRP A 102 9.87 -6.06 -10.24
N ASP A 103 8.61 -6.46 -10.40
CA ASP A 103 7.43 -5.72 -9.97
C ASP A 103 7.41 -5.53 -8.44
N LYS A 104 7.69 -6.61 -7.69
CA LYS A 104 7.81 -6.60 -6.23
C LYS A 104 8.96 -5.72 -5.74
N LEU A 105 10.08 -5.69 -6.45
CA LEU A 105 11.25 -4.88 -6.09
C LEU A 105 10.96 -3.39 -6.29
N TRP A 106 10.35 -3.03 -7.42
CA TRP A 106 9.92 -1.66 -7.67
C TRP A 106 8.82 -1.20 -6.73
N LEU A 107 7.90 -2.08 -6.31
CA LEU A 107 6.93 -1.78 -5.26
C LEU A 107 7.63 -1.40 -3.94
N GLY A 108 8.70 -2.12 -3.58
CA GLY A 108 9.55 -1.79 -2.44
C GLY A 108 10.22 -0.42 -2.58
N ILE A 109 10.83 -0.15 -3.74
CA ILE A 109 11.50 1.14 -4.04
C ILE A 109 10.51 2.30 -3.95
N PHE A 110 9.35 2.16 -4.62
CA PHE A 110 8.25 3.10 -4.56
C PHE A 110 7.85 3.39 -3.10
N THR A 111 7.65 2.34 -2.30
CA THR A 111 7.20 2.47 -0.90
C THR A 111 8.16 3.35 -0.09
N MET A 112 9.47 3.20 -0.27
CA MET A 112 10.44 4.05 0.43
C MET A 112 10.42 5.49 -0.09
N GLN A 113 10.32 5.68 -1.41
CA GLN A 113 10.25 7.00 -2.03
C GLN A 113 9.02 7.78 -1.56
N ASP A 114 7.86 7.14 -1.52
CA ASP A 114 6.59 7.73 -1.10
C ASP A 114 6.64 8.15 0.39
N GLU A 115 7.11 7.26 1.26
CA GLU A 115 7.27 7.55 2.69
C GLU A 115 8.32 8.63 3.00
N LEU A 116 9.29 8.82 2.12
CA LEU A 116 10.28 9.91 2.18
C LEU A 116 9.77 11.22 1.53
N GLY A 117 8.60 11.21 0.87
CA GLY A 117 8.08 12.35 0.14
C GLY A 117 8.88 12.71 -1.11
N TYR A 118 9.58 11.75 -1.70
CA TYR A 118 10.39 11.97 -2.89
C TYR A 118 9.53 12.10 -4.15
N PRO A 119 9.79 13.10 -5.03
CA PRO A 119 9.00 13.30 -6.24
C PRO A 119 9.04 12.11 -7.20
N GLU A 120 10.12 11.31 -7.17
CA GLU A 120 10.29 10.11 -7.97
C GLU A 120 9.24 9.02 -7.70
N ALA A 121 8.54 9.05 -6.56
CA ALA A 121 7.52 8.06 -6.22
C ALA A 121 6.46 7.96 -7.32
N GLU A 122 5.97 9.10 -7.83
CA GLU A 122 4.98 9.12 -8.92
C GLU A 122 5.55 8.53 -10.21
N GLN A 123 6.78 8.91 -10.58
CA GLN A 123 7.42 8.41 -11.80
C GLN A 123 7.61 6.88 -11.73
N THR A 124 8.00 6.36 -10.57
CA THR A 124 8.10 4.92 -10.32
C THR A 124 6.73 4.26 -10.52
N THR A 125 5.66 4.77 -9.91
CA THR A 125 4.34 4.15 -10.04
C THR A 125 3.79 4.23 -11.46
N ARG A 126 3.98 5.36 -12.18
CA ARG A 126 3.61 5.47 -13.60
C ARG A 126 4.33 4.42 -14.45
N MET A 127 5.64 4.26 -14.23
CA MET A 127 6.45 3.24 -14.91
C MET A 127 5.92 1.81 -14.63
N MET A 128 5.56 1.50 -13.39
CA MET A 128 4.97 0.21 -13.02
C MET A 128 3.60 -0.01 -13.70
N CYS A 129 2.75 1.02 -13.79
CA CYS A 129 1.49 0.97 -14.53
C CYS A 129 1.69 0.71 -16.03
N ASP A 130 2.70 1.31 -16.65
CA ASP A 130 2.96 1.18 -18.09
C ASP A 130 3.54 -0.19 -18.44
N ARG A 131 4.54 -0.63 -17.66
CA ARG A 131 5.31 -1.85 -17.92
C ARG A 131 4.63 -3.14 -17.48
N ARG A 132 3.44 -3.09 -16.89
CA ARG A 132 2.69 -4.29 -16.50
C ARG A 132 2.51 -5.26 -17.68
N LYS A 133 2.91 -6.52 -17.48
CA LYS A 133 2.68 -7.61 -18.47
C LYS A 133 1.20 -8.00 -18.55
N ASN A 134 0.50 -8.05 -17.42
CA ASN A 134 -0.94 -8.29 -17.39
C ASN A 134 -1.73 -6.97 -17.41
N LYS A 135 -2.36 -6.64 -18.56
CA LYS A 135 -3.17 -5.42 -18.74
C LYS A 135 -4.51 -5.44 -18.00
N SER A 136 -4.94 -6.57 -17.45
CA SER A 136 -6.10 -6.63 -16.56
C SER A 136 -5.76 -6.40 -15.08
N ASN A 137 -4.48 -6.38 -14.69
CA ASN A 137 -4.08 -6.07 -13.32
C ASN A 137 -3.99 -4.55 -13.11
N LEU A 138 -4.85 -4.01 -12.23
CA LEU A 138 -4.89 -2.59 -11.90
C LEU A 138 -4.33 -2.26 -10.51
N SER A 139 -3.57 -3.18 -9.88
CA SER A 139 -3.03 -2.98 -8.53
C SER A 139 -2.24 -1.68 -8.36
N HIS A 140 -1.38 -1.33 -9.34
CA HIS A 140 -0.56 -0.11 -9.28
C HIS A 140 -1.34 1.17 -9.62
N PHE A 141 -2.48 1.04 -10.28
CA PHE A 141 -3.34 2.18 -10.61
C PHE A 141 -3.96 2.75 -9.32
N HIS A 142 -4.31 1.90 -8.36
CA HIS A 142 -4.78 2.32 -7.04
C HIS A 142 -3.76 3.25 -6.36
N THR A 143 -2.51 2.82 -6.35
CA THR A 143 -1.40 3.57 -5.76
C THR A 143 -1.19 4.90 -6.48
N LEU A 144 -1.16 4.88 -7.82
CA LEU A 144 -0.96 6.09 -8.63
C LEU A 144 -2.09 7.10 -8.40
N ALA A 145 -3.35 6.66 -8.41
CA ALA A 145 -4.50 7.51 -8.13
C ALA A 145 -4.41 8.19 -6.76
N GLY A 146 -3.96 7.46 -5.73
CA GLY A 146 -3.71 8.03 -4.40
C GLY A 146 -2.69 9.17 -4.43
N ILE A 147 -1.58 8.99 -5.14
CA ILE A 147 -0.53 10.02 -5.30
C ILE A 147 -1.06 11.24 -6.05
N LEU A 148 -1.79 11.02 -7.16
CA LEU A 148 -2.38 12.10 -7.97
C LEU A 148 -3.35 12.94 -7.14
N VAL A 149 -4.24 12.30 -6.39
CA VAL A 149 -5.18 12.99 -5.49
C VAL A 149 -4.46 13.72 -4.37
N ALA A 150 -3.36 13.19 -3.84
CA ALA A 150 -2.55 13.90 -2.84
C ALA A 150 -1.87 15.16 -3.41
N LYS A 151 -1.50 15.14 -4.70
CA LYS A 151 -0.90 16.28 -5.42
C LYS A 151 -1.90 17.31 -5.96
N GLY A 152 -3.19 17.03 -5.86
CA GLY A 152 -4.25 17.90 -6.39
C GLY A 152 -4.70 17.59 -7.82
N GLU A 153 -4.19 16.51 -8.40
CA GLU A 153 -4.59 16.02 -9.73
C GLU A 153 -5.87 15.17 -9.62
N TYR A 154 -6.94 15.81 -9.17
CA TYR A 154 -8.18 15.12 -8.76
C TYR A 154 -8.91 14.42 -9.92
N VAL A 155 -8.92 15.03 -11.11
CA VAL A 155 -9.63 14.46 -12.27
C VAL A 155 -8.97 13.16 -12.73
N GLU A 156 -7.65 13.17 -12.95
CA GLU A 156 -6.91 11.97 -13.38
C GLU A 156 -6.98 10.87 -12.31
N GLY A 157 -6.79 11.24 -11.04
CA GLY A 157 -6.88 10.31 -9.92
C GLY A 157 -8.24 9.63 -9.82
N GLU A 158 -9.33 10.38 -9.99
CA GLU A 158 -10.68 9.82 -9.96
C GLU A 158 -10.98 8.88 -11.13
N GLU A 159 -10.68 9.29 -12.37
CA GLU A 159 -10.93 8.47 -13.56
C GLU A 159 -10.19 7.13 -13.47
N MET A 160 -8.98 7.16 -12.93
CA MET A 160 -8.18 5.99 -12.65
C MET A 160 -8.82 5.12 -11.57
N GLU A 161 -9.19 5.72 -10.45
CA GLU A 161 -9.67 4.98 -9.29
C GLU A 161 -11.05 4.35 -9.50
N ARG A 162 -11.92 4.95 -10.32
CA ARG A 162 -13.20 4.33 -10.69
C ARG A 162 -13.00 2.99 -11.40
N LYS A 163 -11.98 2.87 -12.26
CA LYS A 163 -11.63 1.61 -12.94
C LYS A 163 -11.08 0.59 -11.94
N VAL A 164 -10.24 1.04 -11.00
CA VAL A 164 -9.69 0.22 -9.91
C VAL A 164 -10.81 -0.31 -9.02
N LYS A 165 -11.76 0.54 -8.62
CA LYS A 165 -12.90 0.15 -7.77
C LYS A 165 -13.71 -0.96 -8.43
N TYR A 166 -14.11 -0.81 -9.68
CA TYR A 166 -14.81 -1.86 -10.42
C TYR A 166 -14.02 -3.17 -10.47
N TRP A 167 -12.71 -3.09 -10.75
CA TRP A 167 -11.83 -4.26 -10.78
C TRP A 167 -11.69 -4.95 -9.41
N LEU A 168 -11.67 -4.20 -8.30
CA LEU A 168 -11.63 -4.74 -6.94
C LEU A 168 -12.97 -5.38 -6.56
N GLU A 169 -14.09 -4.75 -6.91
CA GLU A 169 -15.44 -5.25 -6.62
C GLU A 169 -15.68 -6.63 -7.24
N GLU A 170 -15.30 -6.81 -8.51
CA GLU A 170 -15.43 -8.09 -9.22
C GLU A 170 -14.57 -9.21 -8.61
N ARG A 171 -13.44 -8.86 -7.96
CA ARG A 171 -12.46 -9.85 -7.48
C ARG A 171 -12.57 -10.18 -6.00
N LEU A 172 -12.89 -9.17 -5.19
CA LEU A 172 -12.85 -9.23 -3.74
C LEU A 172 -14.22 -8.95 -3.10
N GLY A 173 -15.15 -8.36 -3.84
CA GLY A 173 -16.43 -7.89 -3.34
C GLY A 173 -16.39 -6.42 -2.92
N LYS A 174 -17.57 -5.79 -2.96
CA LYS A 174 -17.80 -4.37 -2.66
C LYS A 174 -17.48 -3.95 -1.24
N ASP A 175 -17.55 -4.88 -0.29
CA ASP A 175 -17.28 -4.66 1.13
C ASP A 175 -15.84 -5.01 1.50
N SER A 176 -14.98 -5.34 0.53
CA SER A 176 -13.56 -5.56 0.80
C SER A 176 -12.88 -4.26 1.25
N PRO A 177 -11.93 -4.31 2.21
CA PRO A 177 -11.13 -3.14 2.61
C PRO A 177 -10.47 -2.42 1.44
N GLN A 178 -10.05 -3.16 0.40
CA GLN A 178 -9.45 -2.61 -0.80
C GLN A 178 -10.48 -1.79 -1.62
N ALA A 179 -11.68 -2.32 -1.85
CA ALA A 179 -12.74 -1.59 -2.55
C ALA A 179 -13.19 -0.34 -1.78
N LEU A 180 -13.25 -0.42 -0.44
CA LEU A 180 -13.53 0.74 0.43
C LEU A 180 -12.40 1.78 0.40
N GLY A 181 -11.15 1.33 0.32
CA GLY A 181 -9.99 2.19 0.06
C GLY A 181 -10.14 2.98 -1.24
N ALA A 182 -10.59 2.31 -2.31
CA ALA A 182 -10.86 2.96 -3.58
C ALA A 182 -11.99 3.99 -3.49
N SER A 183 -13.09 3.66 -2.79
CA SER A 183 -14.18 4.63 -2.52
C SER A 183 -13.67 5.88 -1.82
N ARG A 184 -12.78 5.76 -0.83
CA ARG A 184 -12.20 6.92 -0.13
C ARG A 184 -11.40 7.84 -1.05
N ILE A 185 -10.60 7.28 -1.95
CA ILE A 185 -9.84 8.06 -2.93
C ILE A 185 -10.80 8.78 -3.90
N ILE A 186 -11.82 8.09 -4.42
CA ILE A 186 -12.83 8.69 -5.32
C ILE A 186 -13.57 9.82 -4.61
N ILE A 187 -14.06 9.59 -3.38
CA ILE A 187 -14.78 10.62 -2.60
C ILE A 187 -13.90 11.86 -2.41
N LYS A 188 -12.64 11.68 -1.99
CA LYS A 188 -11.71 12.80 -1.83
C LYS A 188 -11.50 13.56 -3.14
N ALA A 189 -11.31 12.83 -4.25
CA ALA A 189 -11.09 13.42 -5.56
C ALA A 189 -12.32 14.21 -6.05
N VAL A 190 -13.51 13.62 -6.03
CA VAL A 190 -14.76 14.28 -6.41
C VAL A 190 -15.03 15.48 -5.50
N TRP A 191 -14.81 15.34 -4.19
CA TRP A 191 -15.05 16.41 -3.23
C TRP A 191 -14.19 17.64 -3.51
N LYS A 192 -12.93 17.43 -3.93
CA LYS A 192 -11.97 18.50 -4.18
C LYS A 192 -12.02 19.09 -5.58
N GLN A 193 -12.88 18.59 -6.47
CA GLN A 193 -13.08 19.19 -7.79
C GLN A 193 -13.96 20.44 -7.77
N GLY A 194 -14.84 20.59 -6.77
CA GLY A 194 -15.61 21.82 -6.59
C GLY A 194 -17.03 21.59 -6.10
N LEU A 195 -17.75 22.69 -5.89
CA LEU A 195 -19.13 22.69 -5.39
C LEU A 195 -20.10 22.07 -6.39
N GLU A 196 -19.81 22.18 -7.69
CA GLU A 196 -20.59 21.58 -8.76
C GLU A 196 -20.63 20.05 -8.70
N ARG A 197 -19.63 19.43 -8.05
CA ARG A 197 -19.56 17.98 -7.81
C ARG A 197 -19.84 17.57 -6.36
N ARG A 198 -20.17 18.53 -5.47
CA ARG A 198 -20.42 18.26 -4.04
C ARG A 198 -21.52 17.24 -3.83
N ARG A 199 -22.63 17.37 -4.56
CA ARG A 199 -23.76 16.43 -4.48
C ARG A 199 -23.35 14.99 -4.81
N GLU A 200 -22.55 14.79 -5.85
CA GLU A 200 -22.05 13.47 -6.20
C GLU A 200 -21.14 12.90 -5.10
N ALA A 201 -20.28 13.76 -4.52
CA ALA A 201 -19.42 13.34 -3.41
C ALA A 201 -20.24 12.92 -2.18
N GLU A 202 -21.33 13.62 -1.87
CA GLU A 202 -22.26 13.29 -0.77
C GLU A 202 -22.99 11.96 -1.04
N GLU A 203 -23.47 11.73 -2.26
CA GLU A 203 -24.09 10.46 -2.66
C GLU A 203 -23.10 9.29 -2.50
N LEU A 204 -21.85 9.46 -2.94
CA LEU A 204 -20.78 8.47 -2.74
C LEU A 204 -20.46 8.21 -1.27
N VAL A 205 -20.55 9.25 -0.44
CA VAL A 205 -20.35 9.13 1.01
C VAL A 205 -21.44 8.26 1.64
N ASP A 206 -22.69 8.52 1.30
CA ASP A 206 -23.83 7.76 1.84
C ASP A 206 -23.81 6.29 1.38
N ASP A 207 -23.51 6.03 0.11
CA ASP A 207 -23.32 4.68 -0.43
C ASP A 207 -22.21 3.93 0.32
N THR A 208 -21.07 4.58 0.54
CA THR A 208 -19.93 3.95 1.23
C THR A 208 -20.25 3.68 2.70
N ARG A 209 -20.96 4.58 3.39
CA ARG A 209 -21.48 4.33 4.75
C ARG A 209 -22.41 3.13 4.80
N GLN A 210 -23.28 2.97 3.80
CA GLN A 210 -24.18 1.83 3.74
C GLN A 210 -23.41 0.51 3.58
N ILE A 211 -22.40 0.47 2.71
CA ILE A 211 -21.53 -0.70 2.54
C ILE A 211 -20.83 -1.05 3.85
N ILE A 212 -20.20 -0.07 4.51
CA ILE A 212 -19.52 -0.29 5.80
C ILE A 212 -20.51 -0.79 6.87
N ARG A 213 -21.74 -0.27 6.93
CA ARG A 213 -22.77 -0.75 7.88
C ARG A 213 -23.14 -2.22 7.63
N GLN A 214 -23.19 -2.67 6.38
CA GLN A 214 -23.56 -4.04 6.01
C GLN A 214 -22.38 -5.04 6.12
N MET A 215 -21.14 -4.56 6.09
CA MET A 215 -19.90 -5.33 6.13
C MET A 215 -19.82 -6.33 7.30
N GLY A 216 -20.41 -6.00 8.46
CA GLY A 216 -20.41 -6.86 9.66
C GLY A 216 -21.03 -8.24 9.47
N ASN A 217 -21.87 -8.43 8.45
CA ASN A 217 -22.50 -9.71 8.12
C ASN A 217 -21.70 -10.53 7.09
N GLY A 218 -20.61 -9.97 6.56
CA GLY A 218 -19.80 -10.56 5.49
C GLY A 218 -18.45 -11.12 5.97
N GLN A 219 -17.68 -11.68 5.04
CA GLN A 219 -16.36 -12.24 5.30
C GLN A 219 -15.34 -11.22 5.84
N PHE A 220 -15.57 -9.93 5.61
CA PHE A 220 -14.72 -8.85 6.09
C PHE A 220 -15.22 -8.19 7.38
N GLY A 221 -16.25 -8.71 8.03
CA GLY A 221 -16.86 -8.08 9.20
C GLY A 221 -15.89 -7.71 10.33
N VAL A 222 -14.78 -8.43 10.47
CA VAL A 222 -13.70 -8.12 11.42
C VAL A 222 -13.06 -6.74 11.23
N TYR A 223 -13.11 -6.18 10.01
CA TYR A 223 -12.55 -4.86 9.69
C TYR A 223 -13.58 -3.73 9.78
N GLN A 224 -14.86 -4.03 10.04
CA GLN A 224 -15.95 -3.05 9.95
C GLN A 224 -15.69 -1.80 10.79
N GLN A 225 -15.26 -1.95 12.05
CA GLN A 225 -15.01 -0.81 12.93
C GLN A 225 -13.83 0.03 12.43
N MET A 226 -12.74 -0.62 12.04
CA MET A 226 -11.56 0.04 11.48
C MET A 226 -11.90 0.84 10.22
N GLU A 227 -12.65 0.25 9.29
CA GLU A 227 -13.08 0.92 8.06
C GLU A 227 -14.03 2.09 8.36
N ARG A 228 -14.94 1.96 9.34
CA ARG A 228 -15.80 3.05 9.79
C ARG A 228 -15.00 4.22 10.32
N ASP A 229 -14.03 3.98 11.20
CA ASP A 229 -13.24 5.03 11.82
C ASP A 229 -12.39 5.77 10.77
N MET A 230 -11.73 5.04 9.87
CA MET A 230 -10.99 5.64 8.76
C MET A 230 -11.88 6.47 7.84
N PHE A 231 -13.08 5.96 7.55
CA PHE A 231 -14.02 6.60 6.64
C PHE A 231 -14.61 7.90 7.23
N GLU A 232 -15.07 7.88 8.48
CA GLU A 232 -15.64 9.09 9.10
C GLU A 232 -14.57 10.17 9.32
N ASN A 233 -13.34 9.78 9.68
CA ASN A 233 -12.21 10.72 9.75
C ASN A 233 -11.95 11.44 8.42
N LEU A 234 -12.04 10.72 7.29
CA LEU A 234 -11.95 11.32 5.97
C LEU A 234 -13.07 12.33 5.75
N VAL A 235 -14.32 11.94 5.99
CA VAL A 235 -15.50 12.79 5.75
C VAL A 235 -15.43 14.06 6.59
N GLU A 236 -15.11 13.94 7.88
CA GLU A 236 -14.92 15.09 8.76
C GLU A 236 -13.81 16.01 8.25
N GLY A 237 -12.68 15.45 7.80
CA GLY A 237 -11.57 16.22 7.25
C GLY A 237 -11.94 16.98 5.97
N LEU A 238 -12.79 16.40 5.13
CA LEU A 238 -13.30 17.04 3.92
C LEU A 238 -14.24 18.20 4.24
N GLN A 239 -15.12 18.04 5.21
CA GLN A 239 -16.10 19.06 5.64
C GLN A 239 -15.45 20.21 6.42
N LYS A 240 -14.41 19.93 7.22
CA LYS A 240 -13.67 20.97 7.98
C LYS A 240 -12.72 21.79 7.10
N GLY A 241 -12.35 21.25 5.93
CA GLY A 241 -11.43 21.88 4.99
C GLY A 241 -12.10 22.67 3.87
N GLU A 242 -13.38 23.01 4.03
CA GLU A 242 -14.14 24.00 3.25
C GLU A 242 -14.08 25.37 3.93
#